data_AF-A0A952E206-F1
#
_entry.id   AF-A0A952E206-F1
#
_cell.length_a   1.000
_cell.length_b   1.000
_cell.length_c   1.000
_cell.angle_alpha   90.00
_cell.angle_beta   90.00
_cell.angle_gamma   90.00
#
_symmetry.space_group_name_H-M   'P 1'
#
loop_
_entity.id
_entity.type
_entity.pdbx_description
1 polymer ?
#
loop_
_entity_poly.entity_id
_entity_poly.type
_entity_poly.pdbx_seq_one_letter_code
_entity_poly.pdbx_strand_id
1 'polypeptide(L)' 'MSEPRFVFDTNSVVSALLLKHSVSRRAFDRARAKGILLVSLETLIELADVLRRDKFNKYITELDRQRFLA' A
#
# COMPACT_ATOMS: atom_id res chain seq x y z
N MET A 1 11.21 -25.23 4.54
CA MET A 1 9.89 -24.90 3.96
C MET A 1 10.04 -23.62 3.16
N SER A 2 9.31 -23.46 2.05
CA SER A 2 9.33 -22.21 1.29
C SER A 2 8.60 -21.11 2.05
N GLU A 3 9.21 -19.93 2.13
CA GLU A 3 8.57 -18.74 2.69
C GLU A 3 7.33 -18.35 1.86
N PRO A 4 6.17 -18.07 2.48
CA PRO A 4 4.97 -17.71 1.73
C PRO A 4 5.16 -16.35 1.05
N ARG A 5 4.63 -16.24 -0.17
CA ARG A 5 4.69 -15.03 -1.01
C ARG A 5 3.30 -14.43 -1.11
N PHE A 6 3.20 -13.13 -0.91
CA PHE A 6 1.94 -12.40 -0.92
C PHE A 6 1.98 -11.29 -1.96
N VAL A 7 0.90 -11.17 -2.73
CA VAL A 7 0.64 -10.06 -3.64
C VAL A 7 -0.64 -9.39 -3.18
N PHE A 8 -0.65 -8.06 -3.17
CA PHE A 8 -1.83 -7.25 -2.85
C PHE A 8 -2.25 -6.50 -4.09
N ASP A 9 -3.56 -6.34 -4.29
CA ASP A 9 -4.07 -5.40 -5.28
C ASP A 9 -3.75 -3.95 -4.83
N THR A 10 -3.67 -3.04 -5.80
CA THR A 10 -3.34 -1.63 -5.58
C THR A 10 -4.30 -0.94 -4.59
N ASN A 11 -5.61 -1.21 -4.67
CA ASN A 11 -6.59 -0.61 -3.75
C ASN A 11 -6.44 -1.17 -2.32
N SER A 12 -6.09 -2.44 -2.16
CA SER A 12 -5.76 -2.99 -0.83
C SER A 12 -4.54 -2.32 -0.24
N VAL A 13 -3.51 -2.04 -1.05
CA VAL A 13 -2.34 -1.27 -0.59
C VAL A 13 -2.75 0.15 -0.21
N VAL A 14 -3.49 0.87 -1.07
CA VAL A 14 -4.00 2.23 -0.77
C VAL A 14 -4.79 2.26 0.53
N SER A 15 -5.70 1.31 0.74
CA SER A 15 -6.49 1.19 1.97
C SER A 15 -5.60 0.93 3.19
N ALA A 16 -4.61 0.02 3.07
CA ALA A 16 -3.65 -0.26 4.12
C ALA A 16 -2.80 0.96 4.51
N LEU A 17 -2.46 1.81 3.53
CA LEU A 17 -1.70 3.04 3.75
C LEU A 17 -2.51 4.12 4.44
N LEU A 18 -3.73 4.38 3.94
CA LEU A 18 -4.53 5.52 4.38
C LEU A 18 -5.32 5.24 5.66
N LEU A 19 -5.67 3.98 5.92
CA LEU A 19 -6.57 3.59 7.00
C LEU A 19 -5.87 2.64 7.98
N LYS A 20 -5.28 3.20 9.03
CA LYS A 20 -4.49 2.49 10.06
C LYS A 20 -5.23 1.34 10.77
N HIS A 21 -6.57 1.33 10.75
CA HIS A 21 -7.38 0.29 11.40
C HIS A 21 -8.16 -0.59 10.41
N SER A 22 -7.91 -0.47 9.10
CA SER A 22 -8.59 -1.25 8.08
C SER A 22 -8.23 -2.73 8.12
N VAL A 23 -9.09 -3.58 7.53
CA VAL A 23 -8.79 -5.00 7.29
C VAL A 23 -7.55 -5.12 6.41
N SER A 24 -7.43 -4.28 5.38
CA SER A 24 -6.27 -4.26 4.47
C SER A 24 -4.97 -3.97 5.21
N ARG A 25 -4.98 -3.01 6.16
CA ARG A 25 -3.82 -2.74 7.01
C ARG A 25 -3.41 -3.97 7.83
N ARG A 26 -4.36 -4.62 8.50
CA ARG A 26 -4.08 -5.82 9.30
C ARG A 26 -3.57 -6.98 8.45
N ALA A 27 -4.11 -7.16 7.24
CA ALA A 27 -3.67 -8.18 6.31
C ALA A 27 -2.24 -7.90 5.82
N PHE A 28 -1.95 -6.66 5.45
CA PHE A 28 -0.62 -6.22 5.02
C PHE A 28 0.45 -6.44 6.10
N ASP A 29 0.18 -6.00 7.34
CA ASP A 29 1.09 -6.20 8.47
C ASP A 29 1.33 -7.68 8.75
N ARG A 30 0.29 -8.52 8.66
CA ARG A 30 0.39 -9.96 8.87
C ARG A 30 1.16 -10.66 7.73
N ALA A 31 0.97 -10.25 6.49
CA ALA A 31 1.72 -10.77 5.35
C ALA A 31 3.21 -10.43 5.49
N ARG A 32 3.54 -9.17 5.83
CA ARG A 32 4.91 -8.72 6.08
C ARG A 32 5.59 -9.49 7.23
N ALA A 33 4.83 -9.84 8.27
CA ALA A 33 5.37 -10.59 9.41
C ALA A 33 5.55 -12.09 9.14
N LYS A 34 4.92 -12.64 8.10
CA LYS A 34 4.85 -14.09 7.86
C LYS A 34 5.52 -14.55 6.57
N GLY A 35 5.92 -13.63 5.69
CA GLY A 35 6.64 -13.95 4.47
C GLY A 35 6.98 -12.74 3.62
N ILE A 36 7.14 -12.99 2.32
CA ILE A 36 7.64 -12.00 1.36
C ILE A 36 6.48 -11.29 0.67
N LEU A 37 6.46 -9.96 0.74
CA LEU A 37 5.62 -9.13 -0.11
C LEU A 37 6.27 -9.01 -1.48
N LEU A 38 5.53 -9.37 -2.53
CA LEU A 38 5.92 -9.15 -3.91
C LEU A 38 5.20 -7.91 -4.44
N VAL A 39 5.92 -7.14 -5.23
CA VAL A 39 5.40 -5.95 -5.90
C VAL A 39 5.98 -5.90 -7.31
N SER A 40 5.17 -5.49 -8.27
CA SER A 40 5.64 -5.19 -9.63
C SER A 40 5.85 -3.69 -9.80
N LEU A 41 6.62 -3.30 -10.81
CA LEU A 41 6.81 -1.89 -11.13
C LEU A 41 5.48 -1.21 -11.51
N GLU A 42 4.62 -1.92 -12.24
CA GLU A 42 3.30 -1.46 -12.64
C GLU A 42 2.41 -1.16 -11.43
N THR A 43 2.43 -2.02 -10.41
CA THR A 43 1.70 -1.78 -9.16
C THR A 43 2.22 -0.53 -8.43
N LEU A 44 3.54 -0.28 -8.44
CA LEU A 44 4.11 0.94 -7.83
C LEU A 44 3.70 2.21 -8.58
N ILE A 45 3.72 2.18 -9.92
CA ILE A 45 3.28 3.30 -10.75
C ILE A 45 1.79 3.59 -10.52
N GLU A 46 0.95 2.56 -10.56
CA GLU A 46 -0.49 2.71 -10.32
C GLU A 46 -0.75 3.26 -8.91
N LEU A 47 -0.04 2.76 -7.89
CA LEU A 47 -0.15 3.25 -6.51
C LEU A 47 0.16 4.75 -6.42
N ALA A 48 1.25 5.19 -7.05
CA ALA A 48 1.64 6.61 -7.07
C ALA A 48 0.55 7.48 -7.73
N ASP A 49 0.03 7.03 -8.86
CA ASP A 49 -1.02 7.76 -9.60
C ASP A 49 -2.35 7.79 -8.84
N VAL A 50 -2.69 6.71 -8.13
CA VAL A 50 -3.89 6.67 -7.28
C VAL A 50 -3.76 7.65 -6.12
N LEU A 51 -2.62 7.70 -5.43
CA LEU A 51 -2.41 8.58 -4.27
C LEU A 51 -2.44 10.07 -4.64
N ARG A 52 -2.05 10.44 -5.87
CA ARG A 52 -2.09 11.83 -6.38
C ARG A 52 -3.50 12.36 -6.67
N ARG A 53 -4.55 11.51 -6.68
CA ARG A 53 -5.93 11.95 -6.97
C ARG A 53 -6.49 12.80 -5.83
N ASP A 54 -7.12 13.93 -6.15
CA ASP A 54 -7.63 14.91 -5.19
C ASP A 54 -8.54 14.35 -4.10
N LYS A 55 -9.32 13.31 -4.41
CA LYS A 55 -10.21 12.65 -3.45
C LYS A 55 -9.49 12.06 -2.22
N PHE A 56 -8.17 11.86 -2.30
CA PHE A 56 -7.35 11.37 -1.19
C PHE A 56 -6.72 12.46 -0.33
N ASN A 57 -6.87 13.74 -0.69
CA ASN A 57 -6.37 14.88 0.09
C ASN A 57 -6.94 14.92 1.52
N LYS A 58 -8.10 14.29 1.75
CA LYS A 58 -8.70 14.13 3.09
C LYS A 58 -8.06 13.06 3.98
N TYR A 59 -7.18 12.22 3.42
CA TYR A 59 -6.53 11.12 4.14
C TYR A 59 -5.02 11.31 4.29
N ILE A 60 -4.38 12.00 3.34
CA ILE A 60 -2.92 12.16 3.30
C ILE A 60 -2.55 13.54 2.76
N THR A 61 -1.55 14.18 3.37
CA THR A 61 -1.05 15.47 2.90
C THR A 61 -0.14 15.29 1.69
N GLU A 62 0.05 16.34 0.89
CA GLU A 62 0.99 16.29 -0.24
C GLU A 62 2.43 15.99 0.20
N LEU A 63 2.83 16.52 1.36
CA LEU A 63 4.14 16.25 1.94
C LEU A 63 4.31 14.76 2.31
N ASP A 64 3.27 14.16 2.89
CA ASP A 64 3.28 12.74 3.22
C ASP A 64 3.32 11.87 1.96
N ARG A 65 2.68 12.29 0.86
CA ARG A 65 2.76 11.61 -0.44
C ARG A 65 4.16 11.63 -1.02
N GLN A 66 4.81 12.79 -1.01
CA GLN A 66 6.18 12.93 -1.50
C GLN A 66 7.15 12.06 -0.69
N ARG A 67 7.00 12.00 0.64
CA ARG A 67 7.79 11.11 1.50
C ARG A 67 7.54 9.63 1.23
N PHE A 68 6.35 9.28 0.75
CA PHE A 68 6.00 7.90 0.45
C PHE A 68 6.56 7.42 -0.89
N LEU A 69 6.80 8.35 -1.81
CA LEU A 69 7.24 8.06 -3.18
C LEU A 69 8.72 8.36 -3.44
N ALA A 70 9.43 8.98 -2.47
CA ALA A 70 10.86 9.26 -2.51
C ALA A 70 11.68 8.10 -1.92
#